data_AF-A0AA35N4E4-F1
#
_entry.id   AF-A0AA35N4E4-F1
#
_cell.length_a   1.000
_cell.length_b   1.000
_cell.length_c   1.000
_cell.angle_alpha   90.00
_cell.angle_beta   90.00
_cell.angle_gamma   90.00
#
_symmetry.space_group_name_H-M   'P 1'
#
loop_
_entity.id
_entity.type
_entity.pdbx_description
1 polymer ?
#
loop_
_entity_poly.entity_id
_entity_poly.type
_entity_poly.pdbx_seq_one_letter_code
_entity_poly.pdbx_strand_id
1 'polypeptide(L)'
;MKPKMTHEQLTNQIAEVAIDFQRAEILRNSLKRELSAMYATYFRAHGRPGNGERTRFDFEDPAYRGVVQFTEGAYNRWYDQRALTTKLKRKLRGLVERLERAQ
;
A
#
# COMPACT_ATOMS: atom_id res chain seq x y z
N MET A 1 -6.83 2.89 35.17
CA MET A 1 -6.86 3.76 33.98
C MET A 1 -5.43 3.97 33.50
N LYS A 2 -5.13 3.80 32.20
CA LYS A 2 -3.81 4.22 31.68
C LYS A 2 -3.75 5.76 31.73
N PRO A 3 -2.66 6.37 32.22
CA PRO A 3 -2.54 7.82 32.28
C PRO A 3 -2.69 8.42 30.88
N LYS A 4 -3.38 9.55 30.79
CA LYS A 4 -3.52 10.33 29.56
C LYS A 4 -2.11 10.78 29.15
N MET A 5 -1.70 10.50 27.91
CA MET A 5 -0.38 10.92 27.41
C MET A 5 -0.25 12.44 27.45
N THR A 6 0.95 12.92 27.75
CA THR A 6 1.26 14.35 27.72
C THR A 6 1.31 14.86 26.27
N HIS A 7 1.19 16.17 26.08
CA HIS A 7 1.32 16.80 24.76
C HIS A 7 2.66 16.45 24.10
N GLU A 8 3.77 16.52 24.84
CA GLU A 8 5.11 16.15 24.37
C GLU A 8 5.19 14.68 23.92
N GLN A 9 4.62 13.75 24.70
CA GLN A 9 4.58 12.34 24.34
C GLN A 9 3.77 12.08 23.06
N LEU A 10 2.66 12.80 22.87
CA LEU A 10 1.87 12.71 21.64
C LEU A 10 2.63 13.28 20.44
N THR A 11 3.30 14.41 20.58
CA THR A 11 4.15 15.01 19.52
C THR A 11 5.25 14.04 19.08
N ASN A 12 5.96 13.42 20.03
CA ASN A 12 7.03 12.46 19.72
C ASN A 12 6.48 11.22 18.97
N GLN A 13 5.34 10.68 19.41
CA GLN A 13 4.71 9.56 18.70
C GLN A 13 4.21 9.94 17.30
N ILE A 14 3.72 11.16 17.12
CA ILE A 14 3.33 11.67 15.80
C ILE A 14 4.54 11.70 14.88
N ALA A 15 5.68 12.23 15.35
CA ALA A 15 6.91 12.28 14.57
C ALA A 15 7.39 10.89 14.13
N GLU A 16 7.45 9.93 15.06
CA GLU A 16 7.82 8.54 14.78
C GLU A 16 6.88 7.90 13.73
N VAL A 17 5.57 7.99 13.96
CA VAL A 17 4.58 7.38 13.05
C VAL A 17 4.56 8.06 11.68
N ALA A 18 4.85 9.37 11.60
CA ALA A 18 4.97 10.08 10.34
C ALA A 18 6.17 9.59 9.52
N ILE A 19 7.32 9.36 10.16
CA ILE A 19 8.51 8.78 9.50
C ILE A 19 8.18 7.38 8.98
N ASP A 20 7.58 6.53 9.80
CA ASP A 20 7.19 5.17 9.41
C ASP A 20 6.18 5.19 8.26
N PHE A 21 5.20 6.07 8.31
CA PHE A 21 4.22 6.25 7.24
C PHE A 21 4.89 6.63 5.92
N GLN A 22 5.80 7.59 5.94
CA GLN A 22 6.50 8.06 4.75
C GLN A 22 7.38 6.94 4.16
N ARG A 23 8.14 6.23 5.00
CA ARG A 23 8.91 5.05 4.57
C ARG A 23 8.02 4.00 3.93
N ALA A 24 6.87 3.73 4.56
CA ALA A 24 5.94 2.74 4.07
C ALA A 24 5.35 3.15 2.70
N GLU A 25 5.05 4.43 2.51
CA GLU A 25 4.54 4.97 1.25
C GLU A 25 5.57 4.90 0.11
N ILE A 26 6.83 5.25 0.38
CA ILE A 26 7.92 5.13 -0.60
C ILE A 26 8.04 3.68 -1.07
N LEU A 27 8.08 2.73 -0.13
CA LEU A 27 8.19 1.31 -0.48
C LEU A 27 6.95 0.81 -1.24
N ARG A 28 5.74 1.21 -0.83
CA ARG A 28 4.50 0.88 -1.55
C ARG A 28 4.56 1.34 -3.00
N ASN A 29 5.03 2.55 -3.24
CA ASN A 29 5.13 3.12 -4.58
C ASN A 29 6.20 2.41 -5.42
N SER A 30 7.33 2.03 -4.83
CA SER A 30 8.35 1.21 -5.48
C SER A 30 7.79 -0.14 -5.92
N LEU A 31 7.17 -0.89 -4.99
CA LEU A 31 6.56 -2.19 -5.27
C LEU A 31 5.44 -2.09 -6.31
N LYS A 32 4.67 -0.99 -6.34
CA LYS A 32 3.65 -0.78 -7.36
C LYS A 32 4.26 -0.62 -8.76
N ARG A 33 5.40 0.07 -8.87
CA ARG A 33 6.12 0.23 -10.14
C ARG A 33 6.70 -1.10 -10.62
N GLU A 34 7.33 -1.86 -9.72
CA GLU A 34 7.82 -3.21 -9.99
C GLU A 34 6.70 -4.11 -10.52
N LEU A 35 5.56 -4.20 -9.80
CA LEU A 35 4.41 -4.99 -10.20
C LEU A 35 3.86 -4.56 -11.58
N SER A 36 3.81 -3.25 -11.84
CA SER A 36 3.36 -2.72 -13.12
C SER A 36 4.33 -3.09 -14.27
N ALA A 37 5.63 -3.10 -14.00
CA ALA A 37 6.64 -3.56 -14.96
C ALA A 37 6.50 -5.05 -15.24
N MET A 38 6.25 -5.88 -14.22
CA MET A 38 6.01 -7.31 -14.40
C MET A 38 4.78 -7.59 -15.27
N TYR A 39 3.67 -6.88 -15.05
CA TYR A 39 2.50 -6.96 -15.93
C TYR A 39 2.85 -6.60 -17.37
N ALA A 40 3.60 -5.51 -17.59
CA ALA A 40 4.00 -5.09 -18.92
C ALA A 40 4.90 -6.13 -19.62
N THR A 41 5.86 -6.72 -18.90
CA THR A 41 6.73 -7.78 -19.41
C THR A 41 5.93 -9.01 -19.81
N TYR A 42 5.02 -9.48 -18.96
CA TYR A 42 4.20 -10.64 -19.24
C TYR A 42 3.33 -10.41 -20.49
N PHE A 43 2.62 -9.29 -20.56
CA PHE A 43 1.74 -9.00 -21.69
C PHE A 43 2.49 -8.74 -23.00
N ARG A 44 3.74 -8.27 -22.94
CA ARG A 44 4.59 -8.18 -24.13
C ARG A 44 4.92 -9.57 -24.69
N ALA A 45 5.14 -10.55 -23.82
CA ALA A 45 5.53 -11.91 -24.22
C ALA A 45 4.34 -12.78 -24.65
N HIS A 46 3.20 -12.66 -23.95
CA HIS A 46 2.06 -13.57 -24.10
C HIS A 46 0.82 -12.92 -24.75
N GLY A 47 0.87 -11.61 -25.02
CA GLY A 47 -0.31 -10.83 -25.37
C GLY A 47 -1.16 -10.49 -24.14
N ARG A 48 -2.01 -9.46 -24.27
CA ARG A 48 -2.97 -9.09 -23.23
C ARG A 48 -4.33 -9.71 -23.55
N PRO A 49 -4.96 -10.46 -22.62
CA PRO A 49 -6.32 -10.96 -22.83
C PRO A 49 -7.33 -9.83 -23.06
N GLY A 50 -8.35 -10.06 -23.89
CA GLY A 50 -9.39 -9.08 -24.23
C GLY A 50 -9.06 -8.24 -25.48
N ASN A 51 -9.86 -7.21 -25.72
CA ASN A 51 -9.85 -6.37 -26.92
C ASN A 51 -8.73 -5.29 -26.96
N GLY A 52 -7.66 -5.43 -26.17
CA GLY A 52 -6.52 -4.51 -26.14
C GLY A 52 -6.81 -3.10 -25.59
N GLU A 53 -8.08 -2.72 -25.44
CA GLU A 53 -8.49 -1.54 -24.69
C GLU A 53 -8.11 -1.73 -23.21
N ARG A 54 -7.94 -0.61 -22.48
CA ARG A 54 -7.65 -0.61 -21.04
C ARG A 54 -8.87 -1.07 -20.23
N THR A 55 -9.37 -2.27 -20.49
CA THR A 55 -10.27 -2.96 -19.57
C THR A 55 -9.51 -3.26 -18.27
N ARG A 56 -10.20 -3.09 -17.15
CA ARG A 56 -9.67 -3.48 -15.84
C ARG A 56 -9.24 -4.94 -15.90
N PHE A 57 -8.23 -5.30 -15.10
CA PHE A 57 -7.94 -6.71 -14.87
C PHE A 57 -9.18 -7.37 -14.29
N ASP A 58 -9.72 -8.32 -15.02
CA ASP A 58 -10.68 -9.27 -14.48
C ASP A 58 -9.87 -10.44 -13.93
N PHE A 59 -9.80 -10.54 -12.60
CA PHE A 59 -9.05 -11.61 -11.94
C PHE A 59 -9.81 -12.93 -11.93
N GLU A 60 -11.11 -12.91 -12.24
CA GLU A 60 -11.96 -14.11 -12.33
C GLU A 60 -11.89 -14.73 -13.74
N ASP A 61 -11.45 -13.97 -14.75
CA ASP A 61 -11.25 -14.47 -16.11
C ASP A 61 -10.04 -15.44 -16.16
N PRO A 62 -10.26 -16.71 -16.55
CA PRO A 62 -9.20 -17.71 -16.68
C PRO A 62 -8.04 -17.27 -17.59
N ALA A 63 -8.28 -16.39 -18.57
CA ALA A 63 -7.24 -15.89 -19.46
C ALA A 63 -6.17 -15.05 -18.73
N TYR A 64 -6.51 -14.46 -17.58
CA TYR A 64 -5.58 -13.72 -16.73
C TYR A 64 -4.85 -14.62 -15.72
N ARG A 65 -5.20 -15.90 -15.59
CA ARG A 65 -4.59 -16.82 -14.61
C ARG A 65 -3.07 -16.86 -14.71
N GLY A 66 -2.52 -16.90 -15.92
CA GLY A 66 -1.07 -16.96 -16.13
C GLY A 66 -0.33 -15.71 -15.63
N VAL A 67 -0.86 -14.51 -15.89
CA VAL A 67 -0.26 -13.27 -15.38
C VAL A 67 -0.42 -13.13 -13.86
N VAL A 68 -1.53 -13.63 -13.31
CA VAL A 68 -1.75 -13.69 -11.85
C VAL A 68 -0.71 -14.58 -11.19
N GLN A 69 -0.53 -15.81 -11.67
CA GLN A 69 0.50 -16.73 -11.14
C GLN A 69 1.91 -16.15 -11.29
N PHE A 70 2.23 -15.54 -12.43
CA PHE A 70 3.53 -14.90 -12.66
C PHE A 70 3.81 -13.73 -11.69
N THR A 71 2.78 -12.98 -11.29
CA THR A 71 2.94 -11.76 -10.48
C THR A 71 2.55 -11.90 -9.02
N GLU A 72 2.06 -13.07 -8.59
CA GLU A 72 1.48 -13.31 -7.27
C GLU A 72 2.39 -12.83 -6.13
N GLY A 73 3.67 -13.22 -6.15
CA GLY A 73 4.61 -12.82 -5.11
C GLY A 73 4.82 -11.30 -5.03
N ALA A 74 4.91 -10.61 -6.17
CA ALA A 74 5.05 -9.15 -6.21
C ALA A 74 3.76 -8.44 -5.81
N TYR A 75 2.61 -8.99 -6.20
CA TYR A 75 1.30 -8.50 -5.80
C TYR A 75 1.13 -8.58 -4.27
N ASN A 76 1.46 -9.72 -3.66
CA ASN A 76 1.34 -9.91 -2.21
C ASN A 76 2.21 -8.93 -1.43
N ARG A 77 3.49 -8.76 -1.82
CA ARG A 77 4.36 -7.74 -1.22
C ARG A 77 3.76 -6.34 -1.30
N TRP A 78 3.26 -5.95 -2.47
CA TRP A 78 2.62 -4.65 -2.65
C TRP A 78 1.34 -4.51 -1.82
N TYR A 79 0.53 -5.56 -1.75
CA TYR A 79 -0.74 -5.60 -1.02
C TYR A 79 -0.51 -5.43 0.48
N ASP A 80 0.42 -6.19 1.06
CA ASP A 80 0.79 -6.11 2.47
C ASP A 80 1.33 -4.71 2.81
N GLN A 81 2.20 -4.18 1.94
CA GLN A 81 2.74 -2.85 2.12
C GLN A 81 1.65 -1.77 2.04
N ARG A 82 0.68 -1.90 1.12
CA ARG A 82 -0.48 -1.00 1.04
C ARG A 82 -1.33 -1.07 2.31
N ALA A 83 -1.51 -2.26 2.88
CA ALA A 83 -2.24 -2.44 4.14
C ALA A 83 -1.51 -1.74 5.30
N LEU A 84 -0.18 -1.90 5.39
CA LEU A 84 0.66 -1.21 6.37
C LEU A 84 0.57 0.32 6.24
N THR A 85 0.71 0.86 5.01
CA THR A 85 0.56 2.30 4.77
C THR A 85 -0.81 2.82 5.23
N THR A 86 -1.88 2.06 4.96
CA THR A 86 -3.24 2.42 5.39
C THR A 86 -3.38 2.43 6.90
N LYS A 87 -2.81 1.41 7.58
CA LYS A 87 -2.78 1.32 9.05
C LYS A 87 -2.06 2.50 9.67
N LEU A 88 -0.86 2.85 9.16
CA LEU A 88 -0.06 3.96 9.65
C LEU A 88 -0.75 5.30 9.43
N LYS A 89 -1.37 5.53 8.27
CA LYS A 89 -2.18 6.74 8.01
C LYS A 89 -3.30 6.92 9.03
N ARG A 90 -4.02 5.83 9.35
CA ARG A 90 -5.10 5.84 10.35
C ARG A 90 -4.56 6.11 11.76
N LYS A 91 -3.42 5.50 12.12
CA LYS A 91 -2.75 5.74 13.40
C LYS A 91 -2.32 7.19 13.55
N LEU A 92 -1.67 7.76 12.52
CA LEU A 92 -1.23 9.15 12.49
C LEU A 92 -2.40 10.10 12.71
N ARG A 93 -3.49 9.94 11.94
CA ARG A 93 -4.72 10.72 12.13
C ARG A 93 -5.26 10.63 13.55
N GLY A 94 -5.34 9.42 14.12
CA GLY A 94 -5.82 9.24 15.49
C GLY A 94 -4.92 9.87 16.56
N LEU A 95 -3.60 9.99 16.32
CA LEU A 95 -2.69 10.70 17.21
C LEU A 95 -2.86 12.21 17.11
N VAL A 96 -3.00 12.74 15.89
CA VAL A 96 -3.28 14.18 15.65
C VAL A 96 -4.58 14.59 16.33
N GLU A 97 -5.66 13.83 16.13
CA GLU A 97 -6.95 14.09 16.78
C GLU A 97 -6.87 14.04 18.33
N ARG A 98 -5.93 13.26 18.89
CA ARG A 98 -5.71 13.22 20.35
C ARG A 98 -4.90 14.42 20.84
N LEU A 99 -3.93 14.87 20.04
CA LEU A 99 -3.14 16.06 20.32
C LEU A 99 -4.03 17.30 20.34
N GLU A 100 -4.90 17.46 19.33
CA GLU A 100 -5.86 18.55 19.21
C GLU A 100 -6.83 18.61 20.40
N ARG A 101 -7.21 17.45 20.97
CA ARG A 101 -8.07 17.38 22.17
C ARG A 101 -7.32 17.57 23.50
N ALA A 102 -5.99 17.61 23.47
CA ALA A 102 -5.13 17.80 24.63
C ALA A 102 -4.58 19.23 24.75
N GLN A 103 -4.82 20.06 23.74
CA GLN A 103 -4.66 21.52 23.77
C GLN A 103 -5.87 22.17 24.45
#